data_AF-T1B6C3-F1
#
_entry.id   AF-T1B6C3-F1
#
_cell.length_a   1.000
_cell.length_b   1.000
_cell.length_c   1.000
_cell.angle_alpha   90.00
_cell.angle_beta   90.00
_cell.angle_gamma   90.00
#
_symmetry.space_group_name_H-M   'P 1'
#
loop_
_entity.id
_entity.type
_entity.pdbx_description
1 polymer ?
#
loop_
_entity_poly.entity_id
_entity_poly.type
_entity_poly.pdbx_seq_one_letter_code
_entity_poly.pdbx_strand_id
1 'polypeptide(L)'
;MGLMLESAADDLAAHARGGGKRFADRMRHLDDAGELRIPFTTGLLVGIGESEADRRRTLERIAQSHARHHHVQEVIVQNFVPKVGTPMADWPAP
;
A
#
# COMPACT_ATOMS: atom_id res chain seq x y z
N MET A 1 7.27 12.66 4.93
CA MET A 1 6.57 12.44 3.65
C MET A 1 5.96 11.04 3.68
N GLY A 2 4.96 10.72 2.85
CA GLY A 2 4.42 9.38 2.86
C GLY A 2 3.58 9.01 1.63
N LEU A 3 3.45 7.72 1.42
CA LEU A 3 2.65 7.09 0.37
C LEU A 3 2.26 5.69 0.86
N MET A 4 0.97 5.36 0.82
CA MET A 4 0.51 3.99 1.09
C MET A 4 0.92 3.08 -0.07
N LEU A 5 1.35 1.85 0.19
CA LEU A 5 1.48 0.84 -0.87
C LEU A 5 0.12 0.24 -1.26
N GLU A 6 -0.89 0.34 -0.38
CA GLU A 6 -2.24 -0.23 -0.50
C GLU A 6 -2.25 -1.76 -0.53
N SER A 7 -1.75 -2.41 -1.58
CA SER A 7 -1.71 -3.87 -1.69
C SER A 7 -0.69 -4.34 -2.72
N ALA A 8 -0.16 -5.56 -2.54
CA ALA A 8 0.69 -6.23 -3.52
C ALA A 8 -0.08 -6.85 -4.71
N ALA A 9 -1.42 -6.81 -4.66
CA ALA A 9 -2.31 -7.19 -5.75
C ALA A 9 -2.59 -5.99 -6.66
N ASP A 10 -2.24 -6.11 -7.94
CA ASP A 10 -2.42 -5.03 -8.92
C ASP A 10 -3.85 -5.01 -9.51
N ASP A 11 -4.50 -6.17 -9.64
CA ASP A 11 -5.83 -6.30 -10.25
C ASP A 11 -6.94 -6.23 -9.19
N LEU A 12 -7.09 -5.05 -8.60
CA LEU A 12 -8.14 -4.77 -7.61
C LEU A 12 -9.16 -3.80 -8.19
N ALA A 13 -10.44 -4.04 -7.92
CA ALA A 13 -11.52 -3.09 -8.23
C ALA A 13 -11.25 -1.71 -7.59
N ALA A 14 -10.64 -1.68 -6.40
CA ALA A 14 -10.19 -0.48 -5.71
C ALA A 14 -9.16 0.36 -6.50
N HIS A 15 -8.46 -0.28 -7.44
CA HIS A 15 -7.42 0.32 -8.26
C HIS A 15 -7.85 0.64 -9.70
N ALA A 16 -9.01 0.14 -10.14
CA ALA A 16 -9.48 0.20 -11.53
C ALA A 16 -9.54 1.60 -12.17
N ARG A 17 -9.62 2.67 -11.36
CA ARG A 17 -9.74 4.06 -11.85
C ARG A 17 -8.51 4.94 -11.57
N GLY A 18 -7.44 4.41 -10.98
CA GLY A 18 -6.29 5.21 -10.54
C GLY A 18 -4.99 4.88 -11.29
N GLY A 19 -4.57 5.76 -12.20
CA GLY A 19 -3.20 5.73 -12.74
C GLY A 19 -2.19 6.02 -11.63
N GLY A 20 -1.29 5.09 -11.32
CA GLY A 20 -0.34 5.20 -10.20
C GLY A 20 -0.68 4.32 -8.98
N LYS A 21 -1.63 3.40 -9.10
CA LYS A 21 -1.96 2.43 -8.06
C LYS A 21 -1.26 1.07 -8.19
N ARG A 22 -0.43 0.90 -9.22
CA ARG A 22 0.36 -0.31 -9.39
C ARG A 22 1.39 -0.43 -8.28
N PHE A 23 1.47 -1.60 -7.68
CA PHE A 23 2.35 -1.90 -6.56
C PHE A 23 3.82 -1.63 -6.90
N ALA A 24 4.26 -1.99 -8.11
CA ALA A 24 5.63 -1.77 -8.55
C ALA A 24 6.02 -0.28 -8.61
N ASP A 25 5.11 0.60 -9.01
CA ASP A 25 5.37 2.03 -9.10
C ASP A 25 5.45 2.67 -7.72
N ARG A 26 4.59 2.24 -6.79
CA ARG A 26 4.62 2.68 -5.40
C ARG A 26 5.84 2.16 -4.64
N MET A 27 6.26 0.92 -4.91
CA MET A 27 7.50 0.37 -4.39
C MET A 27 8.72 1.14 -4.87
N ARG A 28 8.78 1.51 -6.16
CA ARG A 28 9.85 2.35 -6.68
C ARG A 28 9.91 3.69 -5.93
N HIS A 29 8.77 4.34 -5.71
CA HIS A 29 8.73 5.59 -4.95
C HIS A 29 9.23 5.44 -3.50
N LEU A 30 8.91 4.32 -2.84
CA LEU A 30 9.42 4.01 -1.50
C LEU A 30 10.95 3.83 -1.51
N ASP A 31 11.47 3.05 -2.47
CA ASP A 31 12.91 2.83 -2.60
C ASP A 31 13.66 4.13 -2.99
N ASP A 32 13.11 4.96 -3.89
CA ASP A 32 13.66 6.28 -4.25
C ASP A 32 13.77 7.18 -3.01
N ALA A 33 12.75 7.19 -2.14
CA ALA A 33 12.81 7.93 -0.88
C ALA A 33 13.91 7.38 0.05
N GLY A 34 14.11 6.06 0.06
CA GLY A 34 15.20 5.39 0.76
C GLY A 34 16.58 5.79 0.25
N GLU A 35 16.79 5.83 -1.05
CA GLU A 35 18.06 6.26 -1.68
C GLU A 35 18.40 7.72 -1.34
N LEU A 36 17.38 8.59 -1.34
CA LEU A 36 17.51 10.00 -0.96
C LEU A 36 17.59 10.23 0.55
N ARG A 37 17.55 9.15 1.36
CA ARG A 37 17.55 9.19 2.84
C ARG A 37 16.42 10.03 3.44
N ILE A 38 15.25 10.02 2.79
CA ILE A 38 14.07 10.74 3.27
C ILE A 38 13.31 9.85 4.27
N PRO A 39 13.07 10.31 5.52
CA PRO A 39 12.20 9.60 6.44
C PRO A 39 10.79 9.50 5.88
N PHE A 40 10.26 8.27 5.81
CA PHE A 40 9.06 7.99 5.03
C PHE A 40 8.04 7.17 5.83
N THR A 41 6.77 7.55 5.74
CA THR A 41 5.64 6.79 6.27
C THR A 41 4.96 6.05 5.14
N THR A 42 4.65 4.78 5.35
CA THR A 42 3.94 3.95 4.36
C THR A 42 2.98 2.99 5.04
N GLY A 43 2.41 2.03 4.30
CA GLY A 43 1.42 1.12 4.84
C GLY A 43 0.63 0.35 3.79
N LEU A 44 -0.34 -0.41 4.26
CA LEU A 44 -1.27 -1.19 3.44
C LEU A 44 -2.72 -0.98 3.87
N LEU A 45 -3.63 -1.26 2.95
CA LEU A 45 -5.06 -1.37 3.24
C LEU A 45 -5.42 -2.83 3.47
N VAL A 46 -6.44 -3.04 4.29
CA VAL A 46 -7.02 -4.35 4.59
C VAL A 46 -8.48 -4.33 4.19
N GLY A 47 -8.94 -5.28 3.38
CA GLY A 47 -10.34 -5.43 2.99
C GLY A 47 -10.72 -4.77 1.66
N ILE A 48 -9.75 -4.45 0.80
CA ILE A 48 -10.00 -3.90 -0.54
C ILE A 48 -10.10 -4.97 -1.64
N GLY A 49 -10.10 -6.24 -1.24
CA GLY A 49 -10.17 -7.42 -2.13
C GLY A 49 -8.88 -8.22 -2.23
N GLU A 50 -7.84 -7.80 -1.50
CA GLU A 50 -6.57 -8.50 -1.41
C GLU A 50 -6.65 -9.77 -0.55
N SER A 51 -5.79 -10.76 -0.84
CA SER A 51 -5.65 -11.97 -0.03
C SER A 51 -4.74 -11.76 1.17
N GLU A 52 -4.73 -12.69 2.13
CA GLU A 52 -3.76 -12.69 3.22
C GLU A 52 -2.31 -12.78 2.70
N ALA A 53 -2.09 -13.53 1.62
CA ALA A 53 -0.79 -13.64 0.98
C ALA A 53 -0.31 -12.29 0.42
N ASP A 54 -1.22 -11.49 -0.14
CA ASP A 54 -0.90 -10.15 -0.63
C ASP A 54 -0.50 -9.23 0.51
N ARG A 55 -1.23 -9.26 1.64
CA ARG A 55 -0.90 -8.47 2.85
C ARG A 55 0.50 -8.80 3.36
N ARG A 56 0.78 -10.10 3.50
CA ARG A 56 2.09 -10.61 3.92
C ARG A 56 3.18 -10.13 2.97
N ARG A 57 2.97 -10.28 1.66
CA ARG A 57 3.91 -9.82 0.64
C ARG A 57 4.13 -8.32 0.71
N THR A 58 3.11 -7.49 0.91
CA THR A 58 3.26 -6.05 1.09
C THR A 58 4.15 -5.71 2.28
N LEU A 59 3.89 -6.32 3.45
CA LEU A 59 4.68 -6.09 4.66
C LEU A 59 6.13 -6.55 4.51
N GLU A 60 6.36 -7.71 3.90
CA GLU A 60 7.72 -8.21 3.61
C GLU A 60 8.49 -7.24 2.71
N ARG A 61 7.83 -6.64 1.70
CA ARG A 61 8.46 -5.67 0.80
C ARG A 61 8.80 -4.36 1.50
N ILE A 62 7.94 -3.88 2.40
CA ILE A 62 8.23 -2.70 3.25
C ILE A 62 9.44 -3.00 4.14
N ALA A 63 9.45 -4.15 4.82
CA ALA A 63 10.53 -4.56 5.70
C ALA A 63 11.87 -4.69 4.95
N GLN A 64 11.86 -5.27 3.74
CA GLN A 64 13.04 -5.35 2.88
C GLN A 64 13.57 -3.97 2.48
N SER A 65 12.69 -3.02 2.14
CA SER A 65 13.10 -1.65 1.80
C SER A 65 13.67 -0.92 3.00
N HIS A 66 13.03 -1.03 4.17
CA HIS A 66 13.57 -0.47 5.41
C HIS A 66 14.93 -1.10 5.77
N ALA A 67 15.11 -2.41 5.63
CA ALA A 67 16.38 -3.07 5.92
C ALA A 67 17.53 -2.58 5.01
N ARG A 68 17.24 -2.18 3.77
CA ARG A 68 18.25 -1.62 2.85
C ARG A 68 18.61 -0.17 3.16
N HIS A 69 17.62 0.65 3.53
CA HIS A 69 17.76 2.11 3.52
C HIS A 69 17.55 2.77 4.89
N HIS A 70 17.05 2.05 5.89
CA HIS A 70 16.74 2.52 7.25
C HIS A 70 15.85 3.78 7.31
N HIS A 71 14.97 3.95 6.32
CA HIS A 71 14.25 5.21 6.08
C HIS A 71 12.77 5.17 6.54
N VAL A 72 12.13 4.00 6.56
CA VAL A 72 10.72 3.87 6.98
C VAL A 72 10.58 4.15 8.47
N GLN A 73 9.75 5.13 8.84
CA GLN A 73 9.53 5.55 10.23
C GLN A 73 8.28 4.90 10.85
N GLU A 74 7.25 4.69 10.04
CA GLU A 74 5.95 4.19 10.47
C GLU A 74 5.34 3.35 9.34
N VAL A 75 4.65 2.27 9.75
CA VAL A 75 3.86 1.42 8.87
C VAL A 75 2.41 1.43 9.34
N ILE A 76 1.52 2.01 8.54
CA ILE A 76 0.10 2.12 8.81
C ILE A 76 -0.62 0.88 8.27
N VAL A 77 -1.38 0.21 9.14
CA VAL A 77 -2.32 -0.84 8.74
C VAL A 77 -3.72 -0.26 8.88
N GLN A 78 -4.41 -0.05 7.76
CA GLN A 78 -5.71 0.61 7.75
C GLN A 78 -6.77 -0.30 7.14
N ASN A 79 -7.85 -0.53 7.88
CA ASN A 79 -9.01 -1.23 7.33
C ASN A 79 -9.74 -0.36 6.31
N PHE A 80 -10.27 -1.00 5.28
CA PHE A 80 -11.17 -0.38 4.33
C PHE A 80 -12.52 -0.12 4.99
N VAL A 81 -13.06 1.07 4.75
CA VAL A 81 -14.42 1.44 5.16
C VAL A 81 -15.16 1.88 3.91
N PRO A 82 -16.20 1.14 3.48
CA PRO A 82 -17.05 1.50 2.35
C PRO A 82 -17.64 2.90 2.52
N LYS A 83 -17.69 3.68 1.42
CA LYS A 83 -18.21 5.05 1.43
C LYS A 83 -19.34 5.18 0.42
N VAL A 84 -20.46 5.74 0.89
CA VAL A 84 -21.61 6.07 0.04
C VAL A 84 -21.17 6.94 -1.13
N GLY A 85 -21.65 6.62 -2.33
CA GLY A 85 -21.31 7.35 -3.56
C GLY A 85 -19.97 6.99 -4.19
N THR A 86 -19.24 6.00 -3.67
CA THR A 86 -18.04 5.45 -4.31
C THR A 86 -18.35 4.14 -5.04
N PRO A 87 -17.55 3.72 -6.04
CA PRO A 87 -17.73 2.44 -6.73
C PRO A 87 -17.72 1.21 -5.81
N MET A 88 -17.18 1.34 -4.59
CA MET A 88 -17.12 0.27 -3.59
C MET A 88 -18.05 0.53 -2.40
N ALA A 89 -19.13 1.30 -2.60
CA ALA A 89 -20.10 1.59 -1.53
C ALA A 89 -20.74 0.32 -0.94
N ASP A 90 -20.98 -0.70 -1.76
CA ASP A 90 -21.62 -1.96 -1.37
C ASP A 90 -20.61 -3.09 -1.07
N TRP A 91 -19.31 -2.76 -1.04
CA TRP A 91 -18.27 -3.74 -0.74
C TRP A 91 -18.29 -4.08 0.77
N PRO A 92 -18.07 -5.35 1.17
CA PRO A 92 -18.07 -5.69 2.60
C PRO A 92 -16.89 -5.03 3.33
N ALA A 93 -17.15 -4.54 4.55
CA ALA A 93 -16.07 -4.19 5.46
C ALA A 93 -15.36 -5.48 5.97
N PRO A 94 -14.03 -5.46 6.14
CA PRO A 94 -13.26 -6.57 6.68
C PRO A 94 -13.54 -6.85 8.16
#